data_AF-A0A117SIB1-F1
#
_entry.id   AF-A0A117SIB1-F1
#
_cell.length_a   1.000
_cell.length_b   1.000
_cell.length_c   1.000
_cell.angle_alpha   90.00
_cell.angle_beta   90.00
_cell.angle_gamma   90.00
#
_symmetry.space_group_name_H-M   'P 1'
#
loop_
_entity.id
_entity.type
_entity.pdbx_description
1 polymer ?
#
loop_
_entity_poly.entity_id
_entity_poly.type
_entity_poly.pdbx_seq_one_letter_code
_entity_poly.pdbx_strand_id
1 'polypeptide(L)'
;MDKIKSILSDSFMAFVVVSFIMTLGIWVGYGTSPLVVLPGLVIYVFICIVGVLLARIVPVPFPAVGWVAIVGIILSVPGLFPWSASFVSYSDKVPFLATATPALAYAGIAVGKDWSKFKKIGWKGILVCFLVFSGTFIGSAAVAEIILRLTGAI
;
A
#
# COMPACT_ATOMS: atom_id res chain seq x y z
N MET A 1 -24.62 -12.15 5.72
CA MET A 1 -23.30 -12.79 5.97
C MET A 1 -22.61 -13.17 4.66
N ASP A 2 -23.37 -13.55 3.63
CA ASP A 2 -22.84 -14.04 2.34
C ASP A 2 -22.08 -12.99 1.52
N LYS A 3 -22.53 -11.72 1.57
CA LYS A 3 -21.84 -10.60 0.90
C LYS A 3 -20.44 -10.32 1.47
N ILE A 4 -20.25 -10.55 2.78
CA ILE A 4 -18.95 -10.43 3.44
C ILE A 4 -18.03 -11.58 3.03
N LYS A 5 -18.57 -12.81 2.99
CA LYS A 5 -17.83 -14.01 2.59
C LYS A 5 -17.35 -13.94 1.13
N SER A 6 -18.20 -13.47 0.22
CA SER A 6 -17.84 -13.28 -1.20
C SER A 6 -16.70 -12.26 -1.35
N ILE A 7 -16.82 -11.08 -0.73
CA ILE A 7 -15.82 -10.02 -0.87
C ILE A 7 -14.49 -10.40 -0.20
N LEU A 8 -14.53 -11.09 0.95
CA LEU A 8 -13.33 -11.63 1.58
C LEU A 8 -12.66 -12.68 0.68
N SER A 9 -13.44 -13.53 0.00
CA SER A 9 -12.91 -14.49 -0.97
C SER A 9 -12.23 -13.78 -2.16
N ASP A 10 -12.87 -12.75 -2.73
CA ASP A 10 -12.32 -11.97 -3.84
C ASP A 10 -11.05 -11.21 -3.42
N SER A 11 -11.07 -10.59 -2.24
CA SER A 11 -9.92 -9.85 -1.68
C SER A 11 -8.77 -10.79 -1.35
N PHE A 12 -9.07 -11.96 -0.79
CA PHE A 12 -8.08 -12.98 -0.48
C PHE A 12 -7.38 -13.47 -1.75
N MET A 13 -8.14 -13.74 -2.82
CA MET A 13 -7.57 -14.13 -4.11
C MET A 13 -6.64 -13.02 -4.66
N ALA A 14 -7.07 -11.76 -4.57
CA ALA A 14 -6.22 -10.63 -4.95
C ALA A 14 -4.93 -10.56 -4.11
N PHE A 15 -5.00 -10.76 -2.79
CA PHE A 15 -3.81 -10.76 -1.93
C PHE A 15 -2.83 -11.87 -2.27
N VAL A 16 -3.32 -13.07 -2.60
CA VAL A 16 -2.46 -14.19 -3.03
C VAL A 16 -1.75 -13.84 -4.34
N VAL A 17 -2.48 -13.37 -5.35
CA VAL A 17 -1.91 -12.98 -6.65
C VAL A 17 -0.89 -11.85 -6.49
N VAL A 18 -1.23 -10.82 -5.72
CA VAL A 18 -0.35 -9.68 -5.45
C VAL A 18 0.91 -10.12 -4.71
N SER A 19 0.79 -10.98 -3.69
CA SER A 19 1.94 -11.49 -2.95
C SER A 19 2.87 -12.33 -3.83
N PHE A 20 2.31 -13.12 -4.75
CA PHE A 20 3.09 -13.88 -5.72
C PHE A 20 3.86 -12.96 -6.67
N ILE A 21 3.18 -11.97 -7.26
CA ILE A 21 3.82 -10.98 -8.15
C ILE A 21 4.89 -10.18 -7.40
N MET A 22 4.63 -9.77 -6.15
CA MET A 22 5.60 -9.07 -5.31
C MET A 22 6.82 -9.94 -5.02
N THR A 23 6.63 -11.21 -4.68
CA THR A 23 7.75 -12.13 -4.40
C THR A 23 8.67 -12.25 -5.61
N LEU A 24 8.10 -12.42 -6.82
CA LEU A 24 8.86 -12.45 -8.06
C LEU A 24 9.54 -11.11 -8.36
N GLY A 25 8.81 -10.00 -8.20
CA GLY A 25 9.33 -8.66 -8.44
C GLY A 25 10.48 -8.29 -7.50
N ILE A 26 10.42 -8.72 -6.23
CA ILE A 26 11.47 -8.49 -5.24
C ILE A 26 12.70 -9.35 -5.55
N TRP A 27 12.49 -10.60 -5.97
CA TRP A 27 13.60 -11.48 -6.33
C TRP A 27 14.35 -10.98 -7.57
N VAL A 28 13.62 -10.61 -8.63
CA VAL A 28 14.21 -10.14 -9.89
C VAL A 28 14.75 -8.70 -9.76
N GLY A 29 14.03 -7.81 -9.07
CA GLY A 29 14.37 -6.39 -9.02
C GLY A 29 15.37 -6.01 -7.94
N TYR A 30 15.36 -6.69 -6.79
CA TYR A 30 16.18 -6.35 -5.61
C TYR A 30 17.16 -7.45 -5.23
N GLY A 31 17.17 -8.60 -5.94
CA GLY A 31 18.07 -9.73 -5.66
C GLY A 31 17.83 -10.40 -4.30
N THR A 32 16.75 -10.05 -3.60
CA THR A 32 16.46 -10.57 -2.27
C THR A 32 15.77 -11.93 -2.38
N SER A 33 16.26 -12.92 -1.63
CA SER A 33 15.70 -14.27 -1.66
C SER A 33 14.22 -14.27 -1.23
N PRO A 34 13.31 -14.93 -1.99
CA PRO A 34 11.90 -15.07 -1.64
C PRO A 34 11.65 -15.51 -0.19
N LEU A 35 12.47 -16.44 0.32
CA LEU A 35 12.34 -16.99 1.67
C LEU A 35 12.53 -15.94 2.77
N VAL A 36 13.32 -14.90 2.50
CA VAL A 36 13.59 -13.82 3.46
C VAL A 36 12.42 -12.85 3.57
N VAL A 37 11.68 -12.67 2.47
CA VAL A 37 10.66 -11.64 2.29
C VAL A 37 9.26 -12.18 2.60
N LEU A 38 9.05 -13.49 2.40
CA LEU A 38 7.79 -14.18 2.67
C LEU A 38 7.18 -13.88 4.05
N PRO A 39 7.94 -13.91 5.17
CA PRO A 39 7.38 -13.56 6.47
C PRO A 39 6.78 -12.14 6.53
N GLY A 40 7.46 -11.16 5.93
CA GLY A 40 6.96 -9.78 5.86
C GLY A 40 5.72 -9.66 4.98
N LEU A 41 5.67 -10.37 3.84
CA LEU A 41 4.48 -10.39 2.98
C LEU A 41 3.27 -11.02 3.66
N VAL A 42 3.46 -12.10 4.42
CA VAL A 42 2.38 -12.72 5.21
C VAL A 42 1.81 -11.74 6.24
N ILE A 43 2.68 -10.99 6.91
CA ILE A 43 2.28 -9.92 7.83
C ILE A 43 1.47 -8.84 7.09
N TYR A 44 1.91 -8.42 5.90
CA TYR A 44 1.18 -7.44 5.08
C TYR A 44 -0.19 -7.94 4.63
N VAL A 45 -0.32 -9.21 4.25
CA VAL A 45 -1.61 -9.82 3.93
C VAL A 45 -2.52 -9.85 5.15
N PHE A 46 -1.97 -10.22 6.33
CA PHE A 46 -2.72 -10.25 7.57
C PHE A 46 -3.30 -8.87 7.93
N ILE A 47 -2.49 -7.81 7.91
CA ILE A 47 -2.99 -6.44 8.20
C ILE A 47 -4.01 -5.97 7.16
N CYS A 48 -3.87 -6.38 5.89
CA CYS A 48 -4.85 -6.07 4.84
C CYS A 48 -6.19 -6.73 5.12
N ILE A 49 -6.20 -8.01 5.51
CA ILE A 49 -7.43 -8.73 5.86
C ILE A 49 -8.11 -8.07 7.07
N VAL A 50 -7.36 -7.75 8.12
CA VAL A 50 -7.90 -7.07 9.31
C VAL A 50 -8.46 -5.70 8.95
N GLY A 51 -7.74 -4.90 8.17
CA GLY A 51 -8.20 -3.57 7.76
C GLY A 51 -9.46 -3.61 6.88
N VAL A 52 -9.55 -4.56 5.94
CA VAL A 52 -10.76 -4.77 5.14
C VAL A 52 -11.93 -5.21 6.02
N LEU A 53 -11.69 -6.07 7.01
CA LEU A 53 -12.72 -6.50 7.94
C LEU A 53 -13.22 -5.33 8.80
N LEU A 54 -12.32 -4.52 9.35
CA LEU A 54 -12.66 -3.33 10.14
C LEU A 54 -13.49 -2.32 9.33
N ALA A 55 -13.13 -2.08 8.07
CA ALA A 55 -13.87 -1.21 7.17
C ALA A 55 -15.31 -1.65 6.91
N ARG A 56 -15.64 -2.92 7.20
CA ARG A 56 -16.99 -3.49 7.02
C ARG A 56 -17.77 -3.57 8.33
N ILE A 57 -17.08 -3.84 9.43
CA ILE A 57 -17.71 -3.96 10.75
C ILE A 57 -18.01 -2.58 11.32
N VAL A 58 -17.08 -1.64 11.15
CA VAL A 58 -17.22 -0.29 11.70
C VAL A 58 -18.07 0.56 10.76
N PRO A 59 -19.23 1.08 11.18
CA PRO A 59 -20.16 1.83 10.34
C PRO A 59 -19.72 3.30 10.16
N VAL A 60 -18.42 3.52 9.92
CA VAL A 60 -17.83 4.83 9.67
C VAL A 60 -17.44 4.88 8.18
N PRO A 61 -17.68 6.00 7.46
CA PRO A 61 -17.29 6.16 6.06
C PRO A 61 -15.78 6.36 5.92
N PHE A 62 -14.99 5.44 6.48
CA PHE A 62 -13.54 5.46 6.46
C PHE A 62 -13.02 4.38 5.50
N PRO A 63 -12.13 4.71 4.56
CA PRO A 63 -11.66 3.76 3.56
C PRO A 63 -10.87 2.61 4.20
N ALA A 64 -10.94 1.43 3.59
CA ALA A 64 -10.21 0.25 4.06
C ALA A 64 -8.70 0.47 4.16
N VAL A 65 -8.12 1.23 3.22
CA VAL A 65 -6.68 1.59 3.25
C VAL A 65 -6.32 2.37 4.53
N GLY A 66 -7.22 3.23 5.01
CA GLY A 66 -7.02 3.94 6.27
C GLY A 66 -7.02 2.99 7.47
N TRP A 67 -7.92 2.00 7.49
CA TRP A 67 -7.93 0.98 8.55
C TRP A 67 -6.67 0.12 8.53
N VAL A 68 -6.18 -0.25 7.35
CA VAL A 68 -4.89 -0.97 7.21
C VAL A 68 -3.74 -0.14 7.78
N ALA A 69 -3.70 1.17 7.50
CA ALA A 69 -2.67 2.05 8.06
C ALA A 69 -2.72 2.13 9.59
N ILE A 70 -3.92 2.28 10.17
CA ILE A 70 -4.10 2.30 11.64
C ILE A 70 -3.62 0.99 12.27
N VAL A 71 -4.02 -0.15 11.71
CA VAL A 71 -3.61 -1.48 12.20
C VAL A 71 -2.09 -1.63 12.10
N GLY A 72 -1.49 -1.23 10.97
CA GLY A 72 -0.04 -1.26 10.78
C GLY A 72 0.71 -0.41 11.81
N ILE A 73 0.23 0.81 12.09
CA ILE A 73 0.80 1.70 13.10
C ILE A 73 0.73 1.06 14.48
N ILE A 74 -0.45 0.56 14.88
CA ILE A 74 -0.65 -0.07 16.19
C ILE A 74 0.30 -1.26 16.39
N LEU A 75 0.48 -2.10 15.36
CA LEU A 75 1.36 -3.27 15.44
C LEU A 75 2.86 -2.91 15.42
N SER A 76 3.23 -1.75 14.87
CA SER A 76 4.62 -1.30 14.78
C SER A 76 5.07 -0.41 15.95
N VAL A 77 4.17 0.03 16.84
CA VAL A 77 4.55 0.85 18.00
C VAL A 77 5.56 0.11 18.91
N PRO A 78 6.74 0.69 19.16
CA PRO A 78 7.71 0.09 20.08
C PRO A 78 7.13 -0.05 21.49
N GLY A 79 7.26 -1.22 22.10
CA GLY A 79 6.83 -1.46 23.49
C GLY A 79 5.33 -1.67 23.71
N LEU A 80 4.47 -1.51 22.69
CA LEU A 80 3.02 -1.76 22.84
C LEU A 80 2.70 -3.27 22.90
N PHE A 81 3.42 -4.08 22.12
CA PHE A 81 3.27 -5.53 22.09
C PHE A 81 4.64 -6.24 22.22
N PRO A 82 4.71 -7.42 22.86
CA PRO A 82 5.96 -8.20 22.98
C PRO A 82 6.59 -8.57 21.63
N TRP A 83 5.78 -8.67 20.58
CA TRP A 83 6.21 -9.05 19.23
C TRP A 83 6.49 -7.87 18.30
N SER A 84 6.39 -6.61 18.75
CA SER A 84 6.51 -5.46 17.85
C SER A 84 7.90 -5.35 17.21
N ALA A 85 8.96 -5.71 17.93
CA ALA A 85 10.32 -5.74 17.38
C ALA A 85 10.47 -6.77 16.24
N SER A 86 9.90 -7.97 16.40
CA SER A 86 9.90 -8.99 15.35
C SER A 86 9.05 -8.57 14.15
N PHE A 87 7.88 -7.96 14.40
CA PHE A 87 7.00 -7.43 13.36
C PHE A 87 7.73 -6.42 12.46
N VAL A 88 8.42 -5.44 13.06
CA VAL A 88 9.19 -4.44 12.33
C VAL A 88 10.34 -5.10 11.57
N SER A 89 11.11 -5.99 12.21
CA SER A 89 12.23 -6.69 11.56
C SER A 89 11.84 -7.51 10.33
N TYR A 90 10.66 -8.14 10.33
CA TYR A 90 10.16 -8.86 9.16
C TYR A 90 9.61 -7.92 8.08
N SER A 91 8.99 -6.81 8.48
CA SER A 91 8.45 -5.81 7.56
C SER A 91 9.56 -5.07 6.81
N ASP A 92 10.66 -4.73 7.49
CA ASP A 92 11.82 -4.03 6.93
C ASP A 92 12.55 -4.84 5.84
N LYS A 93 12.37 -6.17 5.83
CA LYS A 93 12.92 -7.04 4.78
C LYS A 93 12.17 -6.95 3.46
N VAL A 94 11.00 -6.30 3.43
CA VAL A 94 10.23 -6.06 2.21
C VAL A 94 10.58 -4.66 1.68
N PRO A 95 11.25 -4.55 0.52
CA PRO A 95 11.54 -3.24 -0.06
C PRO A 95 10.24 -2.48 -0.36
N PHE A 96 10.06 -1.30 0.24
CA PHE A 96 8.83 -0.51 0.09
C PHE A 96 8.49 -0.21 -1.37
N LEU A 97 9.50 0.14 -2.18
CA LEU A 97 9.28 0.44 -3.60
C LEU A 97 8.78 -0.78 -4.40
N ALA A 98 9.05 -2.01 -3.96
CA ALA A 98 8.54 -3.21 -4.61
C ALA A 98 7.03 -3.39 -4.42
N THR A 99 6.44 -2.76 -3.40
CA THR A 99 4.98 -2.80 -3.19
C THR A 99 4.22 -1.94 -4.20
N ALA A 100 4.89 -1.05 -4.94
CA ALA A 100 4.26 -0.22 -5.96
C ALA A 100 3.96 -1.01 -7.26
N THR A 101 4.70 -2.08 -7.54
CA THR A 101 4.60 -2.84 -8.80
C THR A 101 3.19 -3.38 -9.07
N PRO A 102 2.49 -4.04 -8.13
CA PRO A 102 1.14 -4.55 -8.37
C PRO A 102 0.12 -3.42 -8.59
N ALA A 103 0.28 -2.28 -7.89
CA ALA A 103 -0.58 -1.11 -8.06
C ALA A 103 -0.41 -0.51 -9.46
N LEU A 104 0.82 -0.37 -9.94
CA LEU A 104 1.11 0.11 -11.30
C LEU A 104 0.64 -0.86 -12.38
N ALA A 105 0.80 -2.16 -12.16
CA ALA A 105 0.29 -3.19 -13.07
C ALA A 105 -1.24 -3.11 -13.19
N TYR A 106 -1.95 -3.01 -12.06
CA TYR A 106 -3.41 -2.84 -12.06
C TYR A 106 -3.84 -1.53 -12.72
N ALA A 107 -3.14 -0.42 -12.46
CA ALA A 107 -3.40 0.85 -13.12
C ALA A 107 -3.23 0.74 -14.65
N GLY A 108 -2.18 0.07 -15.12
CA GLY A 108 -1.95 -0.19 -16.55
C GLY A 108 -3.07 -1.02 -17.18
N ILE A 109 -3.48 -2.12 -16.53
CA ILE A 109 -4.59 -2.97 -17.00
C ILE A 109 -5.92 -2.19 -17.02
N ALA A 110 -6.19 -1.41 -15.97
CA ALA A 110 -7.41 -0.60 -15.88
C ALA A 110 -7.48 0.46 -16.99
N VAL A 111 -6.36 1.11 -17.30
CA VAL A 111 -6.27 2.06 -18.43
C VAL A 111 -6.45 1.34 -19.76
N GLY A 112 -5.84 0.16 -19.93
CA GLY A 112 -5.98 -0.65 -21.14
C GLY A 112 -7.43 -1.09 -21.40
N LYS A 113 -8.19 -1.42 -20.35
CA LYS A 113 -9.60 -1.80 -20.45
C LYS A 113 -10.48 -0.68 -21.02
N ASP A 114 -10.20 0.57 -20.66
CA ASP A 114 -10.95 1.76 -21.11
C ASP A 114 -10.13 2.62 -22.10
N TRP A 115 -9.50 1.97 -23.08
CA TRP A 115 -8.60 2.63 -24.06
C TRP A 115 -9.22 3.86 -24.76
N SER A 116 -10.52 3.80 -25.07
CA SER A 116 -11.24 4.90 -25.72
C SER A 116 -11.30 6.16 -24.86
N LYS A 117 -11.41 6.03 -23.53
CA LYS A 117 -11.38 7.17 -22.59
C LYS A 117 -9.96 7.69 -22.43
N PHE A 118 -8.97 6.80 -22.34
CA PHE A 118 -7.56 7.18 -22.26
C PHE A 118 -7.13 8.04 -23.46
N LYS A 119 -7.53 7.64 -24.68
CA LYS A 119 -7.24 8.40 -25.90
C LYS A 119 -7.83 9.83 -25.88
N LYS A 120 -8.96 10.06 -25.19
CA LYS A 120 -9.54 11.41 -25.02
C LYS A 120 -8.71 12.31 -24.11
N ILE A 121 -8.03 11.74 -23.11
CA ILE A 121 -7.10 12.47 -22.24
C ILE A 121 -5.86 12.89 -23.05
N GLY A 122 -5.28 11.94 -23.80
CA GLY A 122 -4.15 12.17 -24.71
C GLY A 122 -2.98 12.91 -24.03
N TRP A 123 -2.38 13.85 -24.74
CA TRP A 123 -1.22 14.61 -24.27
C TRP A 123 -1.47 15.42 -22.98
N LYS A 124 -2.74 15.81 -22.73
CA LYS A 124 -3.10 16.56 -21.52
C LYS A 124 -2.84 15.73 -20.25
N GLY A 125 -2.90 14.40 -20.35
CA GLY A 125 -2.57 13.50 -19.24
C GLY A 125 -1.14 13.66 -18.75
N ILE A 126 -0.19 13.86 -19.67
CA ILE A 126 1.23 14.06 -19.31
C ILE A 126 1.38 15.34 -18.48
N LEU A 127 0.76 16.44 -18.93
CA LEU A 127 0.78 17.70 -18.20
C LEU A 127 0.15 17.56 -16.81
N VAL A 128 -1.01 16.91 -16.72
CA VAL A 128 -1.69 16.65 -15.44
C VAL A 128 -0.79 15.81 -14.52
N CYS A 129 -0.11 14.77 -15.02
CA CYS A 129 0.83 13.98 -14.22
C CYS A 129 1.96 14.85 -13.64
N PHE A 130 2.57 15.74 -14.44
CA PHE A 130 3.61 16.65 -13.93
C PHE A 130 3.07 17.57 -12.85
N LEU A 131 1.87 18.14 -13.04
CA LEU A 131 1.24 19.00 -12.04
C LEU A 131 0.90 18.25 -10.76
N VAL A 132 0.39 17.01 -10.85
CA VAL A 132 0.05 16.17 -9.70
C VAL A 132 1.30 15.77 -8.93
N PHE A 133 2.36 15.31 -9.60
CA PHE A 133 3.60 14.93 -8.92
C PHE A 133 4.29 16.14 -8.28
N SER A 134 4.36 17.26 -9.00
CA SER A 134 4.95 18.50 -8.47
C SER A 134 4.14 19.00 -7.27
N GLY A 135 2.81 19.05 -7.38
CA GLY A 135 1.92 19.49 -6.31
C GLY A 135 2.02 18.59 -5.07
N THR A 136 2.06 17.28 -5.25
CA THR A 136 2.19 16.31 -4.13
C THR A 136 3.53 16.49 -3.42
N PHE A 137 4.62 16.65 -4.16
CA PHE A 137 5.96 16.81 -3.58
C PHE A 137 6.12 18.15 -2.88
N ILE A 138 5.78 19.25 -3.56
CA ILE A 138 5.88 20.61 -3.00
C ILE A 138 4.94 20.77 -1.80
N GLY A 139 3.71 20.27 -1.88
CA GLY A 139 2.77 20.30 -0.77
C GLY A 139 3.28 19.54 0.45
N SER A 140 3.81 18.33 0.25
CA SER A 140 4.40 17.53 1.33
C SER A 140 5.62 18.23 1.94
N ALA A 141 6.49 18.82 1.10
CA ALA A 141 7.66 19.56 1.56
C ALA A 141 7.26 20.81 2.37
N ALA A 142 6.25 21.56 1.94
CA ALA A 142 5.76 22.73 2.66
C ALA A 142 5.20 22.36 4.04
N VAL A 143 4.41 21.29 4.14
CA VAL A 143 3.91 20.79 5.43
C VAL A 143 5.05 20.34 6.33
N ALA A 144 6.03 19.61 5.79
CA ALA A 144 7.21 19.19 6.54
C ALA A 144 8.01 20.38 7.06
N GLU A 145 8.29 21.38 6.21
CA GLU A 145 8.99 22.62 6.57
C GLU A 145 8.30 23.36 7.71
N ILE A 146 6.98 23.53 7.63
CA ILE A 146 6.20 24.21 8.67
C ILE A 146 6.29 23.45 9.99
N ILE A 147 6.03 22.14 9.98
CA ILE A 147 6.04 21.33 11.20
C ILE A 147 7.43 21.32 11.82
N LEU A 148 8.49 21.12 11.01
CA LEU A 148 9.85 21.04 11.51
C LEU A 148 10.29 22.37 12.16
N ARG A 149 9.97 23.51 11.55
CA ARG A 149 10.21 24.85 12.15
C ARG A 149 9.44 25.05 13.45
N LEU A 150 8.18 24.62 13.51
CA LEU A 150 7.38 24.71 14.73
C LEU A 150 7.95 23.84 15.86
N THR A 151 8.51 22.68 15.52
CA THR A 151 9.16 21.78 16.51
C THR A 151 10.60 22.17 16.84
N GLY A 152 11.18 23.16 16.17
CA GLY A 152 12.57 23.57 16.34
C GLY A 152 13.61 22.55 15.84
N ALA A 153 13.20 21.65 14.94
CA ALA A 153 14.09 20.67 14.33
C ALA A 153 14.97 21.27 13.22
N ILE A 154 14.53 22.41 12.64
CA ILE A 154 15.26 23.34 11.75
C ILE A 154 14.79 24.77 11.97
#